data_AF-A0A959UVF7-F1
#
_entry.id   AF-A0A959UVF7-F1
#
_cell.length_a   1.000
_cell.length_b   1.000
_cell.length_c   1.000
_cell.angle_alpha   90.00
_cell.angle_beta   90.00
_cell.angle_gamma   90.00
#
_symmetry.space_group_name_H-M   'P 1'
#
loop_
_entity.id
_entity.type
_entity.pdbx_description
1 polymer ?
#
loop_
_entity_poly.entity_id
_entity_poly.type
_entity_poly.pdbx_seq_one_letter_code
_entity_poly.pdbx_strand_id
1 'polypeptide(L)' 'MAPPKKLGQLAATAICGNDITSSCLYVSALTIGYAGQYAFVALLIVAAVLFLFRKIYGEVVGALPL' A
#
# COMPACT_ATOMS: atom_id res chain seq x y z
N MET A 1 -27.50 19.64 -9.14
CA MET A 1 -26.10 19.20 -8.95
C MET A 1 -26.02 17.78 -9.51
N ALA A 2 -25.37 17.58 -10.66
CA ALA A 2 -25.27 16.25 -11.26
C ALA A 2 -24.48 15.32 -10.32
N PRO A 3 -24.89 14.04 -10.16
CA PRO A 3 -24.19 13.11 -9.29
C PRO A 3 -22.74 12.94 -9.77
N PRO A 4 -21.76 12.83 -8.85
CA PRO A 4 -20.37 12.63 -9.23
C PRO A 4 -20.22 11.35 -10.05
N LYS A 5 -19.54 11.45 -11.19
CA LYS A 5 -19.24 10.30 -12.04
C LYS A 5 -18.35 9.34 -11.27
N LYS A 6 -18.89 8.16 -10.92
CA LYS A 6 -18.12 7.12 -10.23
C LYS A 6 -16.98 6.64 -11.13
N LEU A 7 -15.79 6.49 -10.53
CA LEU A 7 -14.66 5.85 -11.19
C LEU A 7 -14.97 4.38 -11.44
N GLY A 8 -14.63 3.89 -12.63
CA GLY A 8 -14.69 2.46 -12.91
C GLY A 8 -13.65 1.70 -12.08
N GLN A 9 -13.87 0.41 -11.88
CA GLN A 9 -13.01 -0.44 -11.06
C GLN A 9 -11.52 -0.38 -11.47
N LEU A 10 -11.22 -0.40 -12.76
CA LEU A 10 -9.84 -0.34 -13.25
C LEU A 10 -9.14 0.99 -12.90
N ALA A 11 -9.84 2.11 -13.03
CA ALA A 11 -9.28 3.42 -12.70
C ALA A 11 -9.08 3.56 -11.18
N ALA A 12 -10.04 3.08 -10.38
CA ALA A 12 -9.91 3.06 -8.93
C ALA A 12 -8.73 2.18 -8.46
N THR A 13 -8.59 0.97 -9.02
CA THR A 13 -7.46 0.07 -8.72
C THR A 13 -6.12 0.67 -9.15
N ALA A 14 -6.07 1.33 -10.32
CA ALA A 14 -4.84 1.96 -10.80
C ALA A 14 -4.39 3.12 -9.89
N ILE A 15 -5.33 3.95 -9.42
CA ILE A 15 -5.02 5.06 -8.51
C ILE A 15 -4.55 4.54 -7.16
N CYS A 16 -5.27 3.59 -6.57
CA CYS A 16 -4.90 3.01 -5.28
C CYS A 16 -3.57 2.24 -5.37
N GLY A 17 -3.36 1.51 -6.47
CA GLY A 17 -2.10 0.82 -6.76
C GLY A 17 -0.93 1.78 -6.89
N ASN A 18 -1.12 2.94 -7.53
CA ASN A 18 -0.09 3.97 -7.63
C ASN A 18 0.27 4.57 -6.27
N ASP A 19 -0.71 4.81 -5.40
CA ASP A 19 -0.50 5.40 -4.07
C ASP A 19 0.30 4.45 -3.14
N ILE A 20 -0.07 3.16 -3.12
CA ILE A 20 0.65 2.13 -2.37
C ILE A 20 2.07 1.95 -2.94
N THR A 21 2.20 1.87 -4.26
CA THR A 21 3.50 1.66 -4.92
C THR A 21 4.45 2.84 -4.66
N SER A 22 3.95 4.07 -4.73
CA SER A 22 4.74 5.27 -4.42
C SER A 22 5.28 5.23 -2.99
N SER A 23 4.43 4.89 -2.02
CA SER A 23 4.83 4.75 -0.61
C SER A 23 5.89 3.66 -0.41
N CYS A 24 5.73 2.50 -1.05
CA CYS A 24 6.69 1.40 -0.97
C CYS A 24 8.03 1.73 -1.62
N LEU A 25 8.04 2.38 -2.80
CA LEU A 25 9.27 2.77 -3.49
C LEU A 25 10.05 3.81 -2.69
N TYR A 26 9.37 4.76 -2.07
CA TYR A 26 9.99 5.75 -1.18
C TYR A 26 10.69 5.10 0.01
N VAL A 27 9.97 4.23 0.74
CA VAL A 27 10.54 3.50 1.89
C VAL A 27 11.67 2.58 1.45
N SER A 28 11.55 1.93 0.29
CA SER A 28 12.58 1.05 -0.26
C SER A 28 13.87 1.81 -0.56
N ALA A 29 13.78 2.99 -1.17
CA ALA A 29 14.94 3.83 -1.44
C ALA A 29 15.68 4.24 -0.16
N LEU A 30 14.94 4.67 0.88
CA LEU A 30 15.52 4.97 2.19
C LEU A 30 16.15 3.73 2.84
N THR A 31 15.47 2.59 2.79
CA THR A 31 15.95 1.33 3.37
C THR A 31 17.24 0.85 2.70
N ILE A 32 17.34 0.98 1.38
CA ILE A 32 18.56 0.68 0.62
C ILE A 32 19.68 1.65 1.02
N GLY A 33 19.38 2.93 1.18
CA GLY A 33 20.36 3.94 1.59
C GLY A 33 21.01 3.65 2.95
N TYR A 34 20.25 3.16 3.92
CA TYR A 34 20.77 2.86 5.26
C TYR A 34 21.28 1.42 5.43
N ALA A 35 20.59 0.42 4.88
CA ALA A 35 20.88 -1.00 5.14
C ALA A 35 21.78 -1.65 4.07
N GLY A 36 22.03 -0.98 2.94
CA GLY A 36 22.88 -1.48 1.87
C GLY A 36 22.45 -2.88 1.40
N GLN A 37 23.37 -3.85 1.45
CA GLN A 37 23.09 -5.23 1.03
C GLN A 37 21.95 -5.91 1.83
N TYR A 38 21.72 -5.48 3.07
CA TYR A 38 20.71 -6.09 3.94
C TYR A 38 19.31 -5.49 3.74
N ALA A 39 19.16 -4.54 2.82
CA ALA A 39 17.88 -3.89 2.56
C ALA A 39 16.76 -4.87 2.18
N PHE A 40 17.07 -5.95 1.44
CA PHE A 40 16.06 -6.96 1.11
C PHE A 40 15.53 -7.68 2.35
N VAL A 41 16.37 -7.93 3.36
CA VAL A 41 15.96 -8.55 4.62
C VAL A 41 15.03 -7.60 5.38
N ALA A 42 15.40 -6.32 5.47
CA ALA A 42 14.55 -5.30 6.10
C ALA A 42 13.19 -5.17 5.40
N LEU A 43 13.17 -5.16 4.06
CA LEU A 43 11.92 -5.10 3.28
C LEU A 43 11.06 -6.35 3.45
N LEU A 44 11.67 -7.54 3.55
CA LEU A 44 10.96 -8.79 3.84
C LEU A 44 10.31 -8.78 5.24
N ILE A 45 10.99 -8.20 6.23
CA ILE A 45 10.42 -8.04 7.58
C ILE A 45 9.23 -7.09 7.54
N VAL A 46 9.34 -5.95 6.86
CA VAL A 46 8.21 -5.01 6.67
C VAL A 46 7.04 -5.70 5.99
N ALA A 47 7.29 -6.47 4.92
CA ALA A 47 6.27 -7.23 4.22
C ALA A 47 5.59 -8.28 5.13
N ALA A 48 6.37 -8.99 5.97
CA ALA A 48 5.84 -9.95 6.92
C ALA A 48 4.95 -9.29 7.99
N VAL A 49 5.35 -8.13 8.51
CA VAL A 49 4.54 -7.34 9.45
C VAL A 49 3.23 -6.91 8.79
N LEU A 50 3.28 -6.33 7.59
CA LEU A 50 2.06 -5.94 6.86
C LEU A 50 1.16 -7.14 6.56
N PHE A 51 1.73 -8.31 6.28
CA PHE A 51 0.97 -9.53 6.05
C PHE A 51 0.20 -10.00 7.31
N LEU A 52 0.79 -9.87 8.51
CA LEU A 52 0.10 -10.18 9.76
C LEU A 52 -1.07 -9.21 10.00
N PHE A 53 -0.92 -7.94 9.65
CA PHE A 53 -1.97 -6.93 9.77
C PHE A 53 -3.01 -6.94 8.65
N ARG A 54 -2.81 -7.72 7.57
CA ARG A 54 -3.73 -7.82 6.42
C ARG A 54 -5.18 -8.05 6.82
N LYS A 55 -5.40 -8.97 7.76
CA LYS A 55 -6.76 -9.31 8.23
C LYS A 55 -7.43 -8.09 8.85
N ILE A 56 -6.71 -7.37 9.70
CA ILE A 56 -7.21 -6.18 10.40
C ILE A 56 -7.50 -5.06 9.40
N TYR A 57 -6.64 -4.82 8.41
CA TYR A 57 -6.90 -3.83 7.36
C TYR A 57 -8.13 -4.17 6.52
N GLY A 58 -8.34 -5.45 6.17
CA GLY A 58 -9.52 -5.87 5.41
C GLY A 58 -10.83 -5.65 6.19
N GLU A 59 -10.84 -5.97 7.48
CA GLU A 59 -12.00 -5.73 8.35
C GLU A 59 -12.26 -4.23 8.52
N VAL A 60 -11.21 -3.42 8.73
CA VAL A 60 -11.34 -1.96 8.90
C VAL A 60 -11.80 -1.27 7.62
N VAL A 61 -11.25 -1.64 6.45
CA VAL A 61 -11.66 -1.07 5.15
C VAL A 61 -13.08 -1.49 4.79
N GLY A 62 -13.53 -2.69 5.19
CA GLY A 62 -14.92 -3.12 5.01
C GLY A 62 -15.92 -2.47 5.97
N ALA A 63 -15.48 -2.08 7.17
CA ALA A 63 -16.32 -1.42 8.17
C ALA A 63 -16.41 0.11 7.97
N LEU A 64 -15.43 0.71 7.29
CA LEU A 64 -15.46 2.12 6.94
C LEU A 64 -16.46 2.34 5.79
N PRO A 65 -17.45 3.26 5.95
CA PRO A 65 -18.35 3.61 4.87
C PRO A 65 -17.56 4.40 3.81
N LEU A 66 -17.13 3.70 2.75
CA LEU A 66 -16.49 4.26 1.56
C LEU A 66 -17.49 4.46 0.42
#